data_AF-A0A0K8W0I4-F1
#
_entry.id   AF-A0A0K8W0I4-F1
#
_cell.length_a   1.000
_cell.length_b   1.000
_cell.length_c   1.000
_cell.angle_alpha   90.00
_cell.angle_beta   90.00
_cell.angle_gamma   90.00
#
_symmetry.space_group_name_H-M   'P 1'
#
loop_
_entity.id
_entity.type
_entity.pdbx_description
1 polymer ?
#
loop_
_entity_poly.entity_id
_entity_poly.type
_entity_poly.pdbx_seq_one_letter_code
_entity_poly.pdbx_strand_id
1 'polypeptide(L)'
;MLPTTSALAVAGTTTTTTAKATDNKRTGRSGGSHIHLWQFLKELLAEPHAHGTAIRWIDRNRGIFKIEDSVRVAKLWGGRKNRPAMNYDKLSRSIRQYYKKGIMKKTERSQRLVYQFCHPYQL
;
A
#
# COMPACT_ATOMS: atom_id res chain seq x y z
N MET A 1 -6.49 43.77 -63.66
CA MET A 1 -7.02 42.39 -63.79
C MET A 1 -6.89 41.72 -62.43
N LEU A 2 -7.96 41.73 -61.64
CA LEU A 2 -8.06 40.97 -60.37
C LEU A 2 -8.56 39.55 -60.68
N PRO A 3 -8.16 38.55 -59.89
CA PRO A 3 -9.06 37.47 -59.56
C PRO A 3 -9.38 37.44 -58.06
N THR A 4 -10.68 37.42 -57.80
CA THR A 4 -11.34 37.08 -56.53
C THR A 4 -11.32 35.55 -56.35
N THR A 5 -11.12 35.04 -55.12
CA THR A 5 -11.98 34.03 -54.45
C THR A 5 -11.35 33.52 -53.15
N SER A 6 -12.19 33.46 -52.11
CA SER A 6 -11.97 32.90 -50.77
C SER A 6 -11.99 31.36 -50.76
N ALA A 7 -11.30 30.73 -49.79
CA ALA A 7 -11.83 29.56 -49.05
C ALA A 7 -11.01 29.20 -47.79
N LEU A 8 -11.75 29.21 -46.68
CA LEU A 8 -11.73 28.47 -45.40
C LEU A 8 -10.62 27.45 -45.02
N ALA A 9 -10.36 27.45 -43.71
CA ALA A 9 -9.47 26.59 -42.92
C ALA A 9 -9.99 25.16 -42.67
N VAL A 10 -9.09 24.20 -42.39
CA VAL A 10 -9.25 23.14 -41.37
C VAL A 10 -7.88 22.70 -40.83
N ALA A 11 -7.75 22.66 -39.51
CA ALA A 11 -6.61 22.17 -38.75
C ALA A 11 -6.49 20.64 -38.82
N GLY A 12 -5.29 20.13 -39.14
CA GLY A 12 -4.94 18.72 -39.05
C GLY A 12 -4.36 18.39 -37.66
N THR A 13 -5.07 17.56 -36.92
CA THR A 13 -4.79 17.15 -35.55
C THR A 13 -3.60 16.18 -35.46
N THR A 14 -2.87 16.30 -34.36
CA THR A 14 -1.68 15.56 -33.96
C THR A 14 -1.91 14.07 -33.73
N THR A 15 -0.90 13.29 -34.14
CA THR A 15 -0.58 11.92 -33.71
C THR A 15 -0.52 11.76 -32.19
N THR A 16 -1.12 10.71 -31.63
CA THR A 16 -0.62 10.03 -30.42
C THR A 16 -1.12 8.58 -30.34
N THR A 17 -0.15 7.66 -30.39
CA THR A 17 -0.18 6.24 -30.08
C THR A 17 -0.50 5.99 -28.60
N THR A 18 -1.45 5.11 -28.26
CA THR A 18 -1.49 4.52 -26.91
C THR A 18 -2.00 3.07 -26.90
N ALA A 19 -1.28 2.27 -26.11
CA ALA A 19 -1.23 0.82 -26.00
C ALA A 19 -2.53 0.10 -25.58
N LYS A 20 -2.58 -1.15 -26.02
CA LYS A 20 -3.51 -2.24 -25.68
C LYS A 20 -3.38 -2.63 -24.19
N ALA A 21 -4.43 -2.44 -23.41
CA ALA A 21 -4.52 -2.92 -22.03
C ALA A 21 -4.93 -4.40 -22.00
N THR A 22 -4.09 -5.24 -21.39
CA THR A 22 -4.41 -6.63 -21.05
C THR A 22 -5.15 -6.69 -19.72
N ASP A 23 -6.37 -7.20 -19.76
CA ASP A 23 -7.26 -7.42 -18.62
C ASP A 23 -6.66 -8.51 -17.70
N ASN A 24 -6.11 -8.10 -16.55
CA ASN A 24 -5.66 -9.05 -15.53
C ASN A 24 -6.86 -9.44 -14.64
N LYS A 25 -7.38 -10.66 -14.86
CA LYS A 25 -8.43 -11.29 -14.06
C LYS A 25 -8.14 -11.15 -12.55
N ARG A 26 -8.88 -10.26 -11.90
CA ARG A 26 -8.90 -10.11 -10.44
C ARG A 26 -9.62 -11.32 -9.83
N THR A 27 -8.87 -12.26 -9.28
CA THR A 27 -9.39 -13.29 -8.37
C THR A 27 -9.77 -12.63 -7.04
N GLY A 28 -10.90 -11.92 -7.03
CA GLY A 28 -11.49 -11.36 -5.84
C GLY A 28 -12.23 -12.44 -5.05
N ARG A 29 -11.56 -13.05 -4.06
CA ARG A 29 -12.28 -13.65 -2.94
C ARG A 29 -12.93 -12.51 -2.16
N SER A 30 -14.24 -12.32 -2.36
CA SER A 30 -15.10 -11.43 -1.60
C SER A 30 -14.85 -11.59 -0.11
N GLY A 31 -14.23 -10.57 0.50
CA GLY A 31 -13.77 -10.57 1.89
C GLY A 31 -12.66 -9.54 2.15
N GLY A 32 -11.91 -9.14 1.11
CA GLY A 32 -10.72 -8.29 1.23
C GLY A 32 -10.92 -6.86 1.75
N SER A 33 -12.15 -6.31 1.76
CA SER A 33 -12.39 -4.93 2.20
C SER A 33 -12.50 -4.78 3.72
N HIS A 34 -12.89 -5.83 4.47
CA HIS A 34 -13.13 -5.78 5.92
C HIS A 34 -11.94 -6.35 6.73
N ILE A 35 -10.71 -5.99 6.35
CA ILE A 35 -9.52 -6.29 7.15
C ILE A 35 -9.01 -5.03 7.86
N HIS A 36 -8.51 -5.19 9.09
CA HIS A 36 -7.80 -4.15 9.84
C HIS A 36 -6.30 -4.18 9.54
N LEU A 37 -5.62 -3.02 9.66
CA LEU A 37 -4.19 -2.92 9.39
C LEU A 37 -3.36 -3.91 10.22
N TRP A 38 -3.68 -4.09 11.51
CA TRP A 38 -2.93 -5.01 12.36
C TRP A 38 -3.02 -6.47 11.89
N GLN A 39 -4.18 -6.90 11.38
CA GLN A 39 -4.38 -8.24 10.82
C GLN A 39 -3.57 -8.41 9.54
N PHE A 40 -3.64 -7.40 8.66
CA PHE A 40 -2.88 -7.38 7.42
C PHE A 40 -1.37 -7.43 7.64
N LEU A 41 -0.83 -6.69 8.62
CA LEU A 41 0.59 -6.75 8.95
C LEU A 41 1.00 -8.15 9.43
N LYS A 42 0.15 -8.85 10.20
CA LYS A 42 0.39 -10.25 10.58
C LYS A 42 0.36 -11.20 9.40
N GLU A 43 -0.55 -11.00 8.43
CA GLU A 43 -0.56 -11.81 7.20
C GLU A 43 0.77 -11.65 6.44
N LEU A 44 1.25 -10.42 6.26
CA LEU A 44 2.55 -10.22 5.60
C LEU A 44 3.70 -10.91 6.36
N LEU A 45 3.67 -10.83 7.69
CA LEU A 45 4.65 -11.46 8.58
C LEU A 45 4.56 -12.99 8.62
N ALA A 46 3.45 -13.59 8.18
CA ALA A 46 3.26 -15.03 8.10
C ALA A 46 3.88 -15.64 6.82
N GLU A 47 4.17 -14.82 5.81
CA GLU A 47 4.72 -15.25 4.51
C GLU A 47 6.12 -14.62 4.26
N PRO A 48 7.14 -14.94 5.07
CA PRO A 48 8.46 -14.32 4.96
C PRO A 48 9.14 -14.56 3.60
N HIS A 49 8.84 -15.68 2.93
CA HIS A 49 9.35 -15.93 1.57
C HIS A 49 8.85 -14.89 0.55
N ALA A 50 7.60 -14.44 0.66
CA ALA A 50 7.01 -13.45 -0.25
C ALA A 50 7.26 -12.00 0.18
N HIS A 51 7.38 -11.76 1.49
CA HIS A 51 7.30 -10.42 2.07
C HIS A 51 8.46 -10.04 3.01
N GLY A 52 9.44 -10.90 3.23
CA GLY A 52 10.54 -10.69 4.19
C GLY A 52 11.39 -9.45 3.91
N THR A 53 11.50 -9.02 2.66
CA THR A 53 12.21 -7.77 2.29
C THR A 53 11.40 -6.50 2.58
N ALA A 54 10.10 -6.63 2.87
CA ALA A 54 9.20 -5.52 3.16
C ALA A 54 8.91 -5.40 4.66
N ILE A 55 8.68 -6.54 5.32
CA ILE A 55 8.36 -6.61 6.74
C ILE A 55 8.79 -7.98 7.29
N ARG A 56 9.37 -8.00 8.49
CA ARG A 56 9.84 -9.23 9.13
C ARG A 56 9.77 -9.16 10.65
N TRP A 57 9.74 -10.33 11.28
CA TRP A 57 9.96 -10.44 12.71
C TRP A 57 11.40 -10.06 13.07
N ILE A 58 11.57 -9.32 14.16
CA ILE A 58 12.83 -9.22 14.90
C ILE A 58 12.80 -10.26 16.02
N ASP A 59 11.68 -10.33 16.75
CA ASP A 59 11.42 -11.32 17.79
C ASP A 59 9.94 -11.70 17.72
N ARG A 60 9.67 -12.91 17.22
CA ARG A 60 8.30 -13.39 17.00
C ARG A 60 7.55 -13.59 18.33
N ASN A 61 8.23 -14.12 19.34
CA ASN A 61 7.64 -14.47 20.64
C ASN A 61 7.25 -13.22 21.43
N ARG A 62 8.05 -12.15 21.33
CA ARG A 62 7.73 -10.84 21.93
C ARG A 62 6.84 -9.97 21.05
N GLY A 63 6.45 -10.43 19.87
CA GLY A 63 5.65 -9.68 18.89
C GLY A 63 6.37 -8.48 18.27
N ILE A 64 7.70 -8.46 18.26
CA ILE A 64 8.51 -7.35 17.74
C ILE A 64 8.81 -7.57 16.26
N PHE A 65 8.43 -6.60 15.43
CA PHE A 65 8.66 -6.64 13.99
C PHE A 65 9.23 -5.33 13.46
N LYS A 66 9.85 -5.39 12.28
CA LYS A 66 10.36 -4.24 11.54
C LYS A 66 9.74 -4.17 10.16
N ILE A 67 9.36 -2.97 9.77
CA ILE A 67 9.07 -2.64 8.37
C ILE A 67 10.41 -2.25 7.72
N GLU A 68 10.88 -3.07 6.79
CA GLU A 68 12.14 -2.85 6.06
C GLU A 68 11.90 -1.93 4.84
N ASP A 69 10.78 -2.11 4.13
CA ASP A 69 10.35 -1.26 3.02
C ASP A 69 8.96 -0.67 3.30
N SER A 70 8.97 0.56 3.80
CA SER A 70 7.76 1.29 4.18
C SER A 70 6.86 1.63 2.99
N VAL A 71 7.45 1.87 1.81
CA VAL A 71 6.71 2.20 0.59
C VAL A 71 5.99 0.96 0.09
N ARG A 72 6.67 -0.19 0.05
CA ARG A 72 6.07 -1.46 -0.39
C ARG A 72 4.94 -1.91 0.54
N VAL A 73 5.13 -1.85 1.86
CA VAL A 73 4.06 -2.19 2.82
C VAL A 73 2.84 -1.27 2.63
N ALA A 74 3.05 0.04 2.44
CA ALA A 74 1.96 0.98 2.20
C ALA A 74 1.22 0.72 0.89
N LYS A 75 1.94 0.39 -0.20
CA LYS A 75 1.33 0.01 -1.49
C LYS A 75 0.50 -1.27 -1.37
N LEU A 76 1.02 -2.31 -0.71
CA LEU A 76 0.29 -3.56 -0.49
C LEU A 76 -0.99 -3.31 0.32
N TRP A 77 -0.91 -2.47 1.36
CA TRP A 77 -2.08 -2.07 2.15
C TRP A 77 -3.10 -1.25 1.33
N GLY A 78 -2.62 -0.32 0.52
CA GLY A 78 -3.43 0.47 -0.40
C GLY A 78 -4.19 -0.41 -1.38
N GLY A 79 -3.50 -1.38 -1.99
CA GLY A 79 -4.12 -2.39 -2.86
C GLY A 79 -5.18 -3.20 -2.14
N ARG A 80 -4.89 -3.67 -0.91
CA ARG A 80 -5.83 -4.46 -0.11
C ARG A 80 -7.13 -3.70 0.20
N LYS A 81 -7.05 -2.40 0.47
CA LYS A 81 -8.21 -1.56 0.84
C LYS A 81 -8.79 -0.75 -0.31
N ASN A 82 -8.31 -0.95 -1.54
CA ASN A 82 -8.62 -0.11 -2.70
C ASN A 82 -8.44 1.40 -2.41
N ARG A 83 -7.32 1.76 -1.79
CA ARG A 83 -6.92 3.13 -1.45
C ARG A 83 -5.62 3.48 -2.20
N PRO A 84 -5.68 3.94 -3.46
CA PRO A 84 -4.48 4.16 -4.28
C PRO A 84 -3.56 5.26 -3.72
N ALA A 85 -4.12 6.23 -2.99
CA ALA A 85 -3.36 7.29 -2.33
C ALA A 85 -2.81 6.90 -0.94
N MET A 86 -2.74 5.60 -0.61
CA MET A 86 -2.14 5.11 0.63
C MET A 86 -0.63 5.31 0.60
N ASN A 87 -0.07 5.81 1.69
CA ASN A 87 1.37 5.97 1.89
C ASN A 87 1.74 5.61 3.34
N TYR A 88 3.03 5.61 3.63
CA TYR A 88 3.50 5.23 4.96
C TYR A 88 3.11 6.22 6.05
N ASP A 89 3.03 7.52 5.76
CA ASP A 89 2.63 8.52 6.76
C ASP A 89 1.21 8.27 7.27
N LYS A 90 0.28 7.96 6.36
CA LYS A 90 -1.10 7.58 6.68
C LYS A 90 -1.17 6.22 7.39
N LEU A 91 -0.43 5.22 6.91
CA LEU A 91 -0.39 3.90 7.53
C LEU A 91 0.17 3.97 8.96
N SER A 92 1.28 4.67 9.15
CA SER A 92 1.91 4.85 10.45
C SER A 92 1.02 5.64 11.42
N ARG A 93 0.13 6.51 10.91
CA ARG A 93 -0.88 7.18 11.74
C ARG A 93 -1.83 6.18 12.38
N SER A 94 -2.30 5.17 11.64
CA SER A 94 -3.13 4.09 12.16
C SER A 94 -2.38 3.21 13.17
N ILE A 95 -1.09 2.91 12.92
CA ILE A 95 -0.25 2.19 13.90
C ILE A 95 -0.18 2.97 15.22
N ARG A 96 0.01 4.30 15.18
CA ARG A 96 0.03 5.13 16.39
C ARG A 96 -1.31 5.13 17.13
N GLN A 97 -2.44 5.00 16.42
CA GLN A 97 -3.75 4.85 17.06
C GLN A 97 -3.88 3.53 17.83
N TYR A 98 -3.14 2.49 17.44
CA TYR A 98 -3.13 1.21 18.15
C TYR A 98 -2.47 1.24 19.53
N TYR A 99 -1.65 2.25 19.81
CA TYR A 99 -1.02 2.41 21.14
C TYR A 99 -2.05 2.61 22.24
N LYS A 100 -3.02 3.52 22.01
CA LYS A 100 -4.10 3.77 22.98
C LYS A 100 -5.07 2.60 23.09
N LYS A 101 -5.16 1.76 22.04
CA LYS A 101 -6.05 0.60 21.99
C LYS A 101 -5.41 -0.67 22.57
N GLY A 102 -4.15 -0.61 23.02
CA GLY A 102 -3.44 -1.77 23.53
C GLY A 102 -3.20 -2.88 22.49
N ILE A 103 -3.27 -2.58 21.19
CA ILE A 103 -3.02 -3.56 20.12
C ILE A 103 -1.52 -3.63 19.80
N MET A 104 -0.85 -2.48 19.84
CA MET A 104 0.59 -2.35 19.65
C MET A 104 1.15 -1.39 20.68
N LYS A 105 2.46 -1.42 20.87
CA LYS A 105 3.20 -0.44 21.66
C LYS A 105 4.50 -0.05 20.96
N LYS A 106 5.10 1.02 21.48
CA LYS A 106 6.49 1.36 21.15
C LYS A 106 7.42 0.34 21.82
N THR A 107 8.48 -0.04 21.15
CA THR A 107 9.54 -0.87 21.76
C THR A 107 10.27 -0.10 22.85
N GLU A 108 10.84 -0.82 23.82
CA GLU A 108 11.65 -0.26 24.92
C GLU A 108 12.74 0.69 24.38
N ARG A 109 13.52 0.22 23.42
CA ARG A 109 14.39 1.08 22.61
C ARG A 109 13.61 1.60 21.41
N SER A 110 13.39 2.91 21.37
CA SER A 110 12.79 3.60 20.22
C SER A 110 13.65 3.39 18.98
N GLN A 111 13.17 2.62 18.00
CA GLN A 111 13.85 2.40 16.74
C GLN A 111 12.92 2.73 15.57
N ARG A 112 13.48 3.31 14.51
CA ARG A 112 12.70 3.68 13.32
C ARG A 112 12.13 2.41 12.68
N LEU A 113 10.84 2.48 12.33
CA LEU A 113 10.10 1.41 11.65
C LEU A 113 9.97 0.09 12.44
N VAL A 114 10.32 0.10 13.73
CA VAL A 114 10.20 -1.06 14.61
C VAL A 114 9.00 -0.88 15.52
N TYR A 115 8.21 -1.94 15.65
CA TYR A 115 6.95 -1.96 16.38
C TYR A 115 6.80 -3.26 17.15
N GLN A 116 5.92 -3.25 18.15
CA GLN A 116 5.63 -4.42 18.97
C GLN A 116 4.13 -4.62 19.11
N PHE A 117 3.64 -5.82 18.81
CA PHE A 117 2.28 -6.24 19.17
C PHE A 117 2.19 -6.46 20.69
N CYS A 118 1.05 -6.11 21.28
CA CYS A 118 0.75 -6.41 22.68
C CYS A 118 0.00 -7.74 22.79
N HIS A 119 -0.07 -8.34 23.99
CA HIS A 119 -0.99 -9.44 24.26
C HIS A 119 -2.46 -8.96 24.15
N PRO A 120 -3.40 -9.75 23.60
CA PRO A 120 -3.25 -11.10 23.01
C PRO A 120 -2.95 -11.10 21.50
N TYR A 121 -2.49 -9.97 20.94
CA TYR A 121 -2.27 -9.82 19.49
C TYR A 121 -0.89 -10.30 19.01
N GLN A 122 0.07 -10.46 19.93
CA GLN A 122 1.33 -11.15 19.66
C GLN A 122 1.07 -12.65 19.40
N LEU A 123 1.96 -13.28 18.64
CA LEU A 123 1.87 -14.71 18.31
C LEU A 123 2.26 -15.61 19.48
#